data_AF-A0AAF0ZAL7-F1
#
_entry.id   AF-A0AAF0ZAL7-F1
#
_cell.length_a   1.000
_cell.length_b   1.000
_cell.length_c   1.000
_cell.angle_alpha   90.00
_cell.angle_beta   90.00
_cell.angle_gamma   90.00
#
_symmetry.space_group_name_H-M   'P 1'
#
loop_
_entity.id
_entity.type
_entity.pdbx_description
1 polymer ?
#
loop_
_entity_poly.entity_id
_entity_poly.type
_entity_poly.pdbx_seq_one_letter_code
_entity_poly.pdbx_strand_id
1 'polypeptide(L)'
;MKFRTPGLLVAVLLATSLAACSDSAEAPSPTTPAATTTTAPAEPPEQQVPVPGEPLTVLFMDYAPAAEGDEAFAPTIEGLAELGYDVAPIDVSCVEGGAKTLGVEDDPTSRAVVLYFDSFETADTFSTLWSGNIYGSVETTVCEQAAG
;
A
#
# COMPACT_ATOMS: atom_id res chain seq x y z
N MET A 1 -19.38 1.00 73.81
CA MET A 1 -18.29 -0.01 73.77
C MET A 1 -17.59 0.15 72.42
N LYS A 2 -16.37 0.72 72.38
CA LYS A 2 -15.04 0.04 72.41
C LYS A 2 -14.62 -0.38 70.98
N PHE A 3 -14.02 0.52 70.19
CA PHE A 3 -12.56 0.75 69.96
C PHE A 3 -11.83 -0.39 69.21
N ARG A 4 -11.30 -0.09 68.00
CA ARG A 4 -9.84 -0.03 67.67
C ARG A 4 -9.55 -0.02 66.15
N THR A 5 -8.94 1.08 65.69
CA THR A 5 -7.95 1.16 64.57
C THR A 5 -6.64 0.46 64.99
N PRO A 6 -5.72 0.02 64.09
CA PRO A 6 -4.75 0.91 63.39
C PRO A 6 -4.40 0.46 61.95
N GLY A 7 -3.96 1.37 61.06
CA GLY A 7 -2.54 1.58 60.73
C GLY A 7 -2.23 0.90 59.38
N LEU A 8 -1.50 1.45 58.42
CA LEU A 8 -0.27 2.22 58.50
C LEU A 8 -0.05 2.94 57.15
N LEU A 9 0.32 4.22 57.21
CA LEU A 9 0.87 5.01 56.11
C LEU A 9 2.26 4.47 55.70
N VAL A 10 2.53 4.34 54.40
CA VAL A 10 3.90 4.48 53.86
C VAL A 10 3.85 5.28 52.56
N ALA A 11 4.44 6.46 52.62
CA ALA A 11 4.74 7.35 51.50
C ALA A 11 5.94 6.81 50.72
N VAL A 12 5.87 6.85 49.38
CA VAL A 12 7.05 6.73 48.53
C VAL A 12 7.33 8.10 47.92
N LEU A 13 8.35 8.74 48.49
CA LEU A 13 9.07 9.89 47.95
C LEU A 13 10.04 9.41 46.86
N LEU A 14 9.88 9.90 45.63
CA LEU A 14 10.97 10.05 44.66
C LEU A 14 10.85 11.48 44.12
N ALA A 15 11.43 12.44 44.84
CA ALA A 15 12.76 12.99 44.59
C ALA A 15 12.78 13.94 43.38
N THR A 16 12.28 15.16 43.60
CA THR A 16 12.66 16.35 42.86
C THR A 16 14.11 16.68 43.19
N SER A 17 15.01 16.59 42.22
CA SER A 17 16.39 17.08 42.34
C SER A 17 16.68 18.03 41.17
N LEU A 18 16.33 19.29 41.36
CA LEU A 18 16.89 20.42 40.61
C LEU A 18 17.49 21.36 41.65
N ALA A 19 18.78 21.15 41.94
CA ALA A 19 19.62 22.14 42.60
C ALA A 19 20.67 22.59 41.59
N ALA A 20 20.67 23.89 41.34
CA ALA A 20 21.45 24.62 40.37
C ALA A 20 22.96 24.66 40.68
N CYS A 21 23.78 24.97 39.68
CA CYS A 21 24.67 26.15 39.74
C CYS A 21 25.34 26.42 38.38
N SER A 22 25.36 27.71 38.06
CA SER A 22 25.63 28.37 36.79
C SER A 22 27.06 28.25 36.26
N ASP A 23 27.21 28.12 34.93
CA ASP A 23 28.28 28.78 34.18
C ASP A 23 27.93 28.86 32.67
N SER A 24 28.09 30.06 32.10
CA SER A 24 28.33 30.36 30.68
C SER A 24 27.34 29.95 29.58
N ALA A 25 26.72 31.01 29.03
CA ALA A 25 26.48 31.28 27.60
C ALA A 25 25.50 30.43 26.78
N GLU A 26 24.88 31.14 25.84
CA GLU A 26 23.95 30.70 24.78
C GLU A 26 22.51 30.41 25.23
N ALA A 27 21.58 31.25 24.76
CA ALA A 27 20.17 30.92 24.80
C ALA A 27 19.95 29.56 24.13
N PRO A 28 19.14 28.64 24.70
CA PRO A 28 18.77 27.43 23.97
C PRO A 28 18.02 27.89 22.72
N SER A 29 18.64 27.67 21.56
CA SER A 29 17.95 27.77 20.29
C SER A 29 16.67 26.94 20.41
N PRO A 30 15.51 27.46 20.03
CA PRO A 30 14.29 26.66 20.06
C PRO A 30 14.56 25.42 19.20
N THR A 31 14.39 24.23 19.79
CA THR A 31 14.30 22.99 19.02
C THR A 31 13.19 23.23 18.00
N THR A 32 13.60 23.49 16.77
CA THR A 32 12.69 23.58 15.63
C THR A 32 11.96 22.25 15.63
N PRO A 33 10.61 22.22 15.73
CA PRO A 33 9.87 21.01 15.47
C PRO A 33 10.38 20.46 14.15
N ALA A 34 10.77 19.18 14.09
CA ALA A 34 11.09 18.55 12.82
C ALA A 34 9.96 18.94 11.87
N ALA A 35 10.30 19.73 10.84
CA ALA A 35 9.31 20.17 9.89
C ALA A 35 8.69 18.88 9.37
N THR A 36 7.40 18.70 9.59
CA THR A 36 6.62 17.76 8.82
C THR A 36 6.82 18.23 7.38
N THR A 37 7.74 17.58 6.68
CA THR A 37 7.76 17.61 5.23
C THR A 37 6.40 17.07 4.84
N THR A 38 5.47 17.97 4.56
CA THR A 38 4.38 17.71 3.63
C THR A 38 5.10 17.28 2.36
N THR A 39 5.20 15.97 2.18
CA THR A 39 5.54 15.40 0.88
C THR A 39 4.48 15.95 -0.07
N ALA A 40 4.90 16.51 -1.20
CA ALA A 40 3.98 16.82 -2.26
C ALA A 40 3.15 15.57 -2.58
N PRO A 41 1.89 15.70 -3.06
CA PRO A 41 1.14 14.54 -3.54
C PRO A 41 2.06 13.72 -4.46
N ALA A 42 2.28 12.43 -4.12
CA ALA A 42 3.10 11.58 -4.95
C ALA A 42 2.41 11.45 -6.30
N GLU A 43 3.12 11.79 -7.37
CA GLU A 43 2.62 11.60 -8.72
C GLU A 43 2.42 10.09 -8.96
N PRO A 44 1.34 9.66 -9.64
CA PRO A 44 1.15 8.24 -9.95
C PRO A 44 2.38 7.68 -10.69
N PRO A 45 2.88 6.50 -10.30
CA PRO A 45 4.03 5.89 -10.97
C PRO A 45 3.71 5.54 -12.44
N GLU A 46 4.72 5.52 -13.29
CA GLU A 46 4.51 5.19 -14.71
C GLU A 46 4.19 3.71 -14.91
N GLN A 47 3.16 3.43 -15.71
CA GLN A 47 2.83 2.06 -16.13
C GLN A 47 3.81 1.59 -17.23
N GLN A 48 4.29 0.36 -17.10
CA GLN A 48 5.11 -0.28 -18.11
C GLN A 48 4.25 -0.83 -19.25
N VAL A 49 4.76 -0.74 -20.47
CA VAL A 49 4.20 -1.49 -21.60
C VAL A 49 4.77 -2.90 -21.55
N PRO A 50 3.93 -3.94 -21.38
CA PRO A 50 4.44 -5.30 -21.28
C PRO A 50 5.10 -5.74 -22.59
N VAL A 51 6.30 -6.28 -22.49
CA VAL A 51 6.98 -6.95 -23.61
C VAL A 51 6.88 -8.46 -23.37
N PRO A 52 6.36 -9.25 -24.33
CA PRO A 52 6.17 -10.69 -24.12
C PRO A 52 7.49 -11.41 -23.77
N GLY A 53 7.47 -12.17 -22.69
CA GLY A 53 8.63 -12.93 -22.20
C GLY A 53 9.67 -12.13 -21.41
N GLU A 54 9.50 -10.81 -21.25
CA GLU A 54 10.32 -10.02 -20.32
C GLU A 54 9.68 -9.99 -18.93
N PRO A 55 10.48 -10.10 -17.85
CA PRO A 55 9.96 -10.08 -16.49
C PRO A 55 9.51 -8.67 -16.10
N LEU A 56 8.38 -8.60 -15.42
CA LEU A 56 7.81 -7.37 -14.88
C LEU A 56 6.93 -7.68 -13.66
N THR A 57 6.64 -6.67 -12.85
CA THR A 57 5.71 -6.79 -11.73
C THR A 57 4.29 -6.56 -12.23
N VAL A 58 3.44 -7.58 -12.13
CA VAL A 58 2.01 -7.50 -12.42
C VAL A 58 1.25 -7.29 -11.12
N LEU A 59 0.48 -6.21 -11.04
CA LEU A 59 -0.40 -5.88 -9.92
C LEU A 59 -1.85 -6.15 -10.32
N PHE A 60 -2.54 -7.03 -9.60
CA PHE A 60 -3.93 -7.38 -9.87
C PHE A 60 -4.88 -6.42 -9.15
N MET A 61 -5.57 -5.61 -9.94
CA MET A 61 -6.48 -4.56 -9.47
C MET A 61 -7.90 -5.10 -9.26
N ASP A 62 -8.31 -6.04 -10.10
CA ASP A 62 -9.61 -6.69 -10.03
C ASP A 62 -9.63 -7.99 -10.83
N TYR A 63 -10.58 -8.87 -10.55
CA TYR A 63 -10.79 -10.09 -11.32
C TYR A 63 -12.24 -10.56 -11.25
N ALA A 64 -12.72 -11.15 -12.35
CA ALA A 64 -14.05 -11.73 -12.45
C ALA A 64 -14.08 -12.83 -13.52
N PRO A 65 -15.02 -13.79 -13.45
CA PRO A 65 -15.26 -14.73 -14.53
C PRO A 65 -15.61 -14.01 -15.84
N ALA A 66 -15.11 -14.46 -17.00
CA ALA A 66 -15.43 -13.83 -18.29
C ALA A 66 -16.95 -13.76 -18.59
N ALA A 67 -17.75 -14.66 -18.00
CA ALA A 67 -19.20 -14.67 -18.14
C ALA A 67 -19.90 -13.43 -17.57
N GLU A 68 -19.25 -12.70 -16.64
CA GLU A 68 -19.78 -11.45 -16.07
C GLU A 68 -19.59 -10.24 -17.01
N GLY A 69 -18.72 -10.38 -18.02
CA GLY A 69 -18.44 -9.33 -19.00
C GLY A 69 -17.57 -8.19 -18.45
N ASP A 70 -17.13 -7.30 -19.35
CA ASP A 70 -16.19 -6.22 -18.99
C ASP A 70 -16.81 -5.15 -18.08
N GLU A 71 -18.14 -5.07 -18.03
CA GLU A 71 -18.86 -4.15 -17.16
C GLU A 71 -18.61 -4.43 -15.66
N ALA A 72 -18.24 -5.67 -15.31
CA ALA A 72 -17.85 -6.04 -13.94
C ALA A 72 -16.66 -5.22 -13.44
N PHE A 73 -15.79 -4.74 -14.34
CA PHE A 73 -14.59 -3.99 -14.02
C PHE A 73 -14.74 -2.47 -14.09
N ALA A 74 -15.90 -1.97 -14.55
CA ALA A 74 -16.15 -0.54 -14.75
C ALA A 74 -15.69 0.36 -13.59
N PRO A 75 -16.02 0.08 -12.31
CA PRO A 75 -15.59 0.96 -11.22
C PRO A 75 -14.06 0.99 -11.04
N THR A 76 -13.39 -0.15 -11.24
CA THR A 76 -11.94 -0.25 -11.15
C THR A 76 -11.27 0.52 -12.29
N ILE A 77 -11.75 0.34 -13.52
CA ILE A 77 -11.23 1.02 -14.70
C ILE A 77 -11.43 2.54 -14.60
N GLU A 78 -12.61 3.00 -14.18
CA GLU A 78 -12.90 4.42 -13.98
C GLU A 78 -11.96 5.05 -12.94
N GLY A 79 -11.77 4.40 -11.79
CA GLY A 79 -10.85 4.90 -10.76
C GLY A 79 -9.38 4.93 -11.22
N LEU A 80 -8.96 3.95 -12.02
CA LEU A 80 -7.62 3.93 -12.62
C LEU A 80 -7.44 5.04 -13.66
N ALA A 81 -8.47 5.34 -14.44
CA ALA A 81 -8.47 6.44 -15.40
C ALA A 81 -8.38 7.82 -14.71
N GLU A 82 -8.99 7.99 -13.52
CA GLU A 82 -8.81 9.21 -12.70
C GLU A 82 -7.37 9.44 -12.25
N LEU A 83 -6.59 8.35 -12.12
CA LEU A 83 -5.16 8.38 -11.82
C LEU A 83 -4.28 8.43 -13.09
N GLY A 84 -4.89 8.47 -14.29
CA GLY A 84 -4.19 8.59 -15.56
C GLY A 84 -3.81 7.26 -16.22
N TYR A 85 -4.31 6.13 -15.74
CA TYR A 85 -4.05 4.81 -16.32
C TYR A 85 -5.13 4.43 -17.34
N ASP A 86 -4.71 3.96 -18.51
CA ASP A 86 -5.59 3.37 -19.51
C ASP A 86 -5.40 1.85 -19.50
N VAL A 87 -6.44 1.13 -19.10
CA VAL A 87 -6.39 -0.31 -18.86
C VAL A 87 -7.58 -1.02 -19.47
N ALA A 88 -7.36 -2.26 -19.91
CA ALA A 88 -8.40 -3.17 -20.36
C ALA A 88 -8.27 -4.50 -19.60
N PRO A 89 -9.37 -5.23 -19.35
CA PRO A 89 -9.30 -6.55 -18.75
C PRO A 89 -8.57 -7.54 -19.65
N ILE A 90 -7.77 -8.41 -19.06
CA ILE A 90 -6.98 -9.42 -19.76
C ILE A 90 -7.34 -10.82 -19.27
N ASP A 91 -7.04 -11.85 -20.04
CA ASP A 91 -7.17 -13.22 -19.56
C ASP A 91 -6.13 -13.49 -18.45
N VAL A 92 -6.56 -14.02 -17.31
CA VAL A 92 -5.66 -14.35 -16.20
C VAL A 92 -4.62 -15.39 -16.61
N SER A 93 -4.96 -16.27 -17.56
CA SER A 93 -4.04 -17.26 -18.13
C SER A 93 -2.85 -16.65 -18.86
N CYS A 94 -2.92 -15.38 -19.25
CA CYS A 94 -1.82 -14.66 -19.88
C CYS A 94 -0.74 -14.19 -18.90
N VAL A 95 -1.01 -14.24 -17.59
CA VAL A 95 -0.04 -13.92 -16.55
C VAL A 95 0.44 -15.24 -15.93
N GLU A 96 1.72 -15.56 -16.09
CA GLU A 96 2.25 -16.79 -15.49
C GLU A 96 2.12 -16.73 -13.95
N GLY A 97 1.45 -17.73 -13.37
CA GLY A 97 1.13 -17.77 -11.95
C GLY A 97 -0.09 -16.95 -11.52
N GLY A 98 -0.73 -16.19 -12.43
CA GLY A 98 -1.85 -15.31 -12.10
C GLY A 98 -3.05 -16.02 -11.50
N ALA A 99 -3.46 -17.16 -12.06
CA ALA A 99 -4.59 -17.93 -11.55
C ALA A 99 -4.37 -18.41 -10.09
N LYS A 100 -3.14 -18.79 -9.77
CA LYS A 100 -2.75 -19.17 -8.40
C LYS A 100 -2.73 -17.97 -7.46
N THR A 101 -2.24 -16.82 -7.92
CA THR A 101 -2.21 -15.58 -7.12
C THR A 101 -3.63 -15.12 -6.75
N LEU A 102 -4.58 -15.25 -7.68
CA LEU A 102 -5.98 -14.86 -7.49
C LEU A 102 -6.86 -15.96 -6.85
N GLY A 103 -6.36 -17.19 -6.74
CA GLY A 103 -7.13 -18.33 -6.22
C GLY A 103 -8.24 -18.81 -7.17
N VAL A 104 -8.04 -18.66 -8.49
CA VAL A 104 -9.00 -18.99 -9.56
C VAL A 104 -8.52 -20.13 -10.46
N GLU A 105 -7.71 -21.04 -9.91
CA GLU A 105 -7.12 -22.17 -10.67
C GLU A 105 -8.18 -23.07 -11.33
N ASP A 106 -9.39 -23.13 -10.78
CA ASP A 106 -10.52 -23.91 -11.30
C ASP A 106 -11.36 -23.15 -12.36
N ASP A 107 -11.08 -21.86 -12.62
CA ASP A 107 -11.73 -21.05 -13.65
C ASP A 107 -10.71 -20.49 -14.66
N PRO A 108 -10.43 -21.23 -15.75
CA PRO A 108 -9.46 -20.80 -16.76
C PRO A 108 -9.96 -19.63 -17.62
N THR A 109 -11.22 -19.20 -17.45
CA THR A 109 -11.82 -18.09 -18.19
C THR A 109 -11.84 -16.79 -17.39
N SER A 110 -11.31 -16.80 -16.17
CA SER A 110 -11.20 -15.59 -15.36
C SER A 110 -10.39 -14.51 -16.09
N ARG A 111 -10.91 -13.29 -16.03
CA ARG A 111 -10.25 -12.08 -16.54
C ARG A 111 -9.88 -11.18 -15.38
N ALA A 112 -8.88 -10.32 -15.58
CA ALA A 112 -8.39 -9.40 -14.57
C ALA A 112 -8.04 -8.05 -15.16
N VAL A 113 -8.21 -6.99 -14.35
CA VAL A 113 -7.59 -5.69 -14.60
C VAL A 113 -6.24 -5.70 -13.90
N VAL A 114 -5.19 -5.36 -14.65
CA VAL A 114 -3.82 -5.38 -14.13
C VAL A 114 -3.09 -4.08 -14.45
N LEU A 115 -2.15 -3.74 -13.57
CA LEU A 115 -1.11 -2.75 -13.84
C LEU A 115 0.24 -3.44 -13.95
N TYR A 116 1.12 -2.84 -14.72
CA TYR A 116 2.45 -3.35 -15.00
C TYR A 116 3.49 -2.35 -14.50
N PHE A 117 4.42 -2.83 -13.67
CA PHE A 117 5.48 -2.03 -13.08
C PHE A 117 6.83 -2.72 -13.26
N ASP A 118 7.91 -1.93 -13.20
CA ASP A 118 9.28 -2.44 -13.28
C ASP A 118 9.67 -3.25 -12.04
N SER A 119 9.05 -2.97 -10.89
CA SER A 119 9.40 -3.57 -9.60
C SER A 119 8.24 -3.53 -8.60
N PHE A 120 8.35 -4.35 -7.55
CA PHE A 120 7.43 -4.30 -6.40
C PHE A 120 7.47 -2.96 -5.67
N GLU A 121 8.61 -2.26 -5.65
CA GLU A 121 8.71 -0.94 -4.98
C GLU A 121 7.83 0.11 -5.70
N THR A 122 7.84 0.11 -7.03
CA THR A 122 6.96 0.97 -7.84
C THR A 122 5.50 0.60 -7.64
N ALA A 123 5.18 -0.71 -7.61
CA ALA A 123 3.82 -1.20 -7.34
C ALA A 123 3.33 -0.85 -5.92
N ASP A 124 4.20 -0.91 -4.92
CA ASP A 124 3.89 -0.51 -3.54
C ASP A 124 3.64 1.00 -3.46
N THR A 125 4.39 1.80 -4.22
CA THR A 125 4.14 3.24 -4.34
C THR A 125 2.75 3.52 -4.89
N PHE A 126 2.36 2.84 -5.98
CA PHE A 126 0.99 2.92 -6.50
C PHE A 126 -0.06 2.51 -5.45
N SER A 127 0.22 1.46 -4.68
CA SER A 127 -0.69 0.96 -3.66
C SER A 127 -1.01 1.99 -2.57
N THR A 128 -0.15 3.01 -2.37
CA THR A 128 -0.43 4.12 -1.45
C THR A 128 -1.40 5.17 -2.02
N LEU A 129 -1.55 5.22 -3.34
CA LEU A 129 -2.42 6.14 -4.07
C LEU A 129 -3.79 5.53 -4.35
N TRP A 130 -3.86 4.21 -4.52
CA TRP A 130 -5.09 3.49 -4.81
C TRP A 130 -5.97 3.31 -3.57
N SER A 131 -7.24 3.69 -3.68
CA SER A 131 -8.23 3.54 -2.60
C SER A 131 -9.10 2.28 -2.73
N GLY A 132 -8.99 1.56 -3.85
CA GLY A 132 -9.72 0.32 -4.10
C GLY A 132 -8.98 -0.92 -3.59
N ASN A 133 -9.46 -2.09 -3.96
CA ASN A 133 -8.81 -3.35 -3.62
C ASN A 133 -7.57 -3.59 -4.49
N ILE A 134 -6.61 -4.33 -3.93
CA ILE A 134 -5.49 -4.93 -4.64
C ILE A 134 -5.49 -6.39 -4.24
N TYR A 135 -5.61 -7.27 -5.21
CA TYR A 135 -5.82 -8.70 -4.98
C TYR A 135 -4.51 -9.49 -4.91
N GLY A 136 -3.42 -8.90 -5.37
CA GLY A 136 -2.07 -9.44 -5.23
C GLY A 136 -1.11 -8.85 -6.26
N SER A 137 0.16 -9.21 -6.12
CA SER A 137 1.19 -8.88 -7.10
C SER A 137 2.10 -10.08 -7.33
N VAL A 138 2.69 -10.14 -8.52
CA VAL A 138 3.63 -11.19 -8.90
C VAL A 138 4.66 -10.64 -9.87
N GLU A 139 5.93 -11.00 -9.68
CA GLU A 139 6.97 -10.77 -10.68
C GLU A 139 6.97 -11.96 -11.63
N THR A 140 6.70 -11.69 -12.90
CA THR A 140 6.44 -12.75 -13.88
C THR A 140 6.59 -12.25 -15.31
N THR A 141 6.37 -13.14 -16.27
CA THR A 141 6.24 -12.79 -17.68
C THR A 141 4.76 -12.83 -18.10
N VAL A 142 4.43 -12.10 -19.16
CA VAL A 142 3.09 -12.10 -19.74
C VAL A 142 3.12 -12.55 -21.20
N CYS A 143 2.01 -13.12 -21.64
CA CYS A 143 1.77 -13.49 -23.03
C CYS A 143 1.73 -12.24 -23.94
N GLU A 144 1.82 -12.44 -25.26
CA GLU A 144 1.44 -11.38 -26.21
C GLU A 144 -0.07 -11.16 -26.13
N GLN A 145 -0.47 -10.00 -25.59
CA GLN A 145 -1.85 -9.55 -25.63
C GLN A 145 -2.21 -9.31 -27.10
N ALA A 146 -3.22 -9.99 -27.62
CA ALA A 146 -3.78 -9.59 -28.91
C ALA A 146 -4.32 -8.16 -28.72
N ALA A 147 -3.74 -7.18 -29.41
CA ALA A 147 -4.34 -5.87 -29.50
C ALA A 147 -5.73 -6.06 -30.10
N GLY A 148 -6.76 -5.94 -29.25
CA GLY A 148 -8.16 -6.04 -29.65
C GLY A 148 -8.53 -4.99 -30.68
#